data_AF-A0A8S9BFU3-F1
#
_entry.id   AF-A0A8S9BFU3-F1
#
_cell.length_a   1.000
_cell.length_b   1.000
_cell.length_c   1.000
_cell.angle_alpha   90.00
_cell.angle_beta   90.00
_cell.angle_gamma   90.00
#
_symmetry.space_group_name_H-M   'P 1'
#
loop_
_entity.id
_entity.type
_entity.pdbx_description
1 polymer ?
#
loop_
_entity_poly.entity_id
_entity_poly.type
_entity_poly.pdbx_seq_one_letter_code
_entity_poly.pdbx_strand_id
1 'polypeptide(L)'
;MNMCSSYISPINSTVNATFAFVWPEVHNRSSGILEDLLPFAWNISYTNNIKKTSKCPTKAWELSSFAINNAIVGILTPFLSRRTFIKWVTRSTFGVSGSKWWPLVSILVACINVFANFINAVLVKRSSGFSAPDIGTLVLLWATRPRLGFVATALVQVGKEASTYISVGVTTLLTEFILQSIGAVFMFKTLIFFAERDYLQPKLLQHVSGSWAALLLYAGTLIWIISITFFYVYVIPKFLVRNKVLLLTFQAIWNGSKIASMMMWKYLVLLSKIIWNGTRYVVGMSIELFRKCLRGGRNPDGGNHLDIIGEISAQPYPRAKVQAEEYVVKGWKGYLVQMGLGERAFNTVLRTCFVLLLPFWAQWMFWIGLVELYGDRYCVPVLWQMTVVWTVFELIGEVSF
;
A
#
# COMPACT_ATOMS: atom_id res chain seq x y z
N MET A 1 27.27 -0.99 -45.44
CA MET A 1 26.16 -0.80 -44.47
C MET A 1 25.44 0.54 -44.67
N ASN A 2 25.10 0.94 -45.91
CA ASN A 2 24.43 2.23 -46.21
C ASN A 2 23.11 2.09 -46.99
N MET A 3 22.50 0.90 -47.04
CA MET A 3 21.30 0.66 -47.89
C MET A 3 19.95 0.97 -47.23
N CYS A 4 19.88 1.31 -45.94
CA CYS A 4 18.59 1.59 -45.28
C CYS A 4 18.25 3.08 -45.12
N SER A 5 19.11 4.01 -45.53
CA SER A 5 18.88 5.44 -45.30
C SER A 5 17.86 6.08 -46.25
N SER A 6 17.48 5.42 -47.35
CA SER A 6 16.59 5.96 -48.37
C SER A 6 15.10 5.65 -48.15
N TYR A 7 14.74 4.81 -47.18
CA TYR A 7 13.35 4.40 -46.93
C TYR A 7 12.61 5.21 -45.85
N ILE A 8 13.28 6.18 -45.22
CA ILE A 8 12.70 6.99 -44.12
C ILE A 8 12.54 8.46 -44.55
N SER A 9 11.92 8.66 -45.72
CA SER A 9 11.35 9.97 -46.06
C SER A 9 9.96 10.06 -45.43
N PRO A 10 9.45 11.25 -45.02
CA PRO A 10 8.09 11.36 -44.46
C PRO A 10 7.05 11.12 -45.56
N ILE A 11 6.53 9.88 -45.61
CA ILE A 11 5.59 9.39 -46.63
C ILE A 11 4.16 9.76 -46.20
N ASN A 12 3.64 10.83 -46.78
CA ASN A 12 2.33 11.41 -46.46
C ASN A 12 1.23 10.98 -47.45
N SER A 13 1.22 9.72 -47.91
CA SER A 13 0.25 9.23 -48.90
C SER A 13 -0.56 8.04 -48.41
N THR A 14 -1.87 8.09 -48.67
CA THR A 14 -2.88 7.04 -48.45
C THR A 14 -2.50 5.68 -49.04
N VAL A 15 -1.58 5.65 -50.00
CA VAL A 15 -1.04 4.42 -50.62
C VAL A 15 -0.28 3.55 -49.60
N ASN A 16 0.31 4.15 -48.57
CA ASN A 16 1.17 3.43 -47.64
C ASN A 16 0.39 2.70 -46.53
N ALA A 17 -0.81 3.18 -46.18
CA ALA A 17 -1.70 2.46 -45.27
C ALA A 17 -2.12 1.11 -45.89
N THR A 18 -2.37 1.10 -47.20
CA THR A 18 -2.63 -0.13 -47.96
C THR A 18 -1.37 -0.99 -48.09
N PHE A 19 -0.20 -0.38 -48.27
CA PHE A 19 1.08 -1.11 -48.42
C PHE A 19 1.53 -1.80 -47.12
N ALA A 20 1.42 -1.12 -45.98
CA ALA A 20 1.73 -1.68 -44.67
C ALA A 20 0.75 -2.79 -44.23
N PHE A 21 -0.48 -2.76 -44.74
CA PHE A 21 -1.49 -3.79 -44.48
C PHE A 21 -1.24 -5.09 -45.27
N VAL A 22 -0.60 -5.00 -46.44
CA VAL A 22 -0.41 -6.15 -47.35
C VAL A 22 0.88 -6.94 -47.07
N TRP A 23 1.85 -6.39 -46.31
CA TRP A 23 3.14 -7.04 -46.07
C TRP A 23 3.27 -7.58 -44.63
N PRO A 24 3.12 -8.90 -44.42
CA PRO A 24 3.23 -9.53 -43.09
C PRO A 24 4.60 -9.31 -42.44
N GLU A 25 5.66 -9.16 -43.24
CA GLU A 25 7.04 -8.93 -42.79
C GLU A 25 7.20 -7.59 -42.06
N VAL A 26 6.48 -6.55 -42.50
CA VAL A 26 6.47 -5.23 -41.84
C VAL A 26 5.75 -5.33 -40.49
N HIS A 27 4.64 -6.08 -40.44
CA HIS A 27 3.93 -6.34 -39.19
C HIS A 27 4.78 -7.16 -38.21
N ASN A 28 5.41 -8.26 -38.65
CA ASN A 28 6.30 -9.07 -37.81
C ASN A 28 7.50 -8.28 -37.29
N ARG A 29 8.08 -7.38 -38.11
CA ARG A 29 9.13 -6.47 -37.63
C ARG A 29 8.59 -5.46 -36.63
N SER A 30 7.40 -4.90 -36.85
CA SER A 30 6.80 -3.95 -35.91
C SER A 30 6.52 -4.56 -34.53
N SER A 31 6.09 -5.83 -34.46
CA SER A 31 5.90 -6.53 -33.20
C SER A 31 7.22 -6.79 -32.48
N GLY A 32 8.28 -7.19 -33.19
CA GLY A 32 9.61 -7.38 -32.59
C GLY A 32 10.18 -6.07 -32.04
N ILE A 33 10.05 -4.98 -32.80
CA ILE A 33 10.49 -3.65 -32.34
C ILE A 33 9.68 -3.18 -31.13
N LEU A 34 8.37 -3.47 -31.08
CA LEU A 34 7.55 -3.13 -29.92
C LEU A 34 7.98 -3.93 -28.68
N GLU A 35 8.37 -5.20 -28.84
CA GLU A 35 8.91 -6.01 -27.74
C GLU A 35 10.23 -5.44 -27.20
N ASP A 36 11.07 -4.91 -28.08
CA ASP A 36 12.32 -4.24 -27.68
C ASP A 36 12.08 -2.95 -26.87
N LEU A 37 10.88 -2.37 -26.96
CA LEU A 37 10.48 -1.20 -26.16
C LEU A 37 9.93 -1.56 -24.77
N LEU A 38 9.69 -2.84 -24.45
CA LEU A 38 9.08 -3.24 -23.19
C LEU A 38 10.15 -3.43 -22.09
N PRO A 39 10.14 -2.63 -21.01
CA PRO A 39 11.13 -2.75 -19.94
C PRO A 39 11.03 -4.07 -19.16
N PHE A 40 9.92 -4.79 -19.31
CA PHE A 40 9.69 -6.06 -18.64
C PHE A 40 9.19 -7.13 -19.61
N ALA A 41 9.83 -8.30 -19.58
CA ALA A 41 9.48 -9.43 -20.44
C ALA A 41 8.20 -10.19 -20.04
N TRP A 42 7.60 -9.87 -18.89
CA TRP A 42 6.39 -10.55 -18.43
C TRP A 42 5.14 -9.97 -19.08
N ASN A 43 4.07 -10.76 -19.08
CA ASN A 43 2.73 -10.35 -19.51
C ASN A 43 1.68 -10.75 -18.45
N ILE A 44 0.57 -10.01 -18.43
CA ILE A 44 -0.66 -10.37 -17.75
C ILE A 44 -1.69 -10.56 -18.87
N SER A 45 -1.85 -11.78 -19.36
CA SER A 45 -2.72 -12.04 -20.52
C SER A 45 -3.39 -13.41 -20.42
N TYR A 46 -4.46 -13.60 -21.18
CA TYR A 46 -5.12 -14.89 -21.28
C TYR A 46 -4.20 -15.95 -21.91
N THR A 47 -4.26 -17.18 -21.42
CA THR A 47 -3.59 -18.32 -22.06
C THR A 47 -4.37 -18.73 -23.32
N ASN A 48 -3.65 -18.92 -24.44
CA ASN A 48 -4.18 -19.06 -25.81
C ASN A 48 -5.26 -20.15 -26.04
N ASN A 49 -5.50 -21.03 -25.07
CA ASN A 49 -6.42 -22.17 -25.20
C ASN A 49 -7.85 -21.89 -24.72
N ILE A 50 -8.11 -20.77 -24.05
CA ILE A 50 -9.44 -20.45 -23.53
C ILE A 50 -10.09 -19.41 -24.45
N LYS A 51 -11.15 -19.85 -25.13
CA LYS A 51 -11.92 -19.13 -26.15
C LYS A 51 -12.20 -17.65 -25.81
N LYS A 52 -12.20 -16.84 -26.88
CA LYS A 52 -12.45 -15.40 -27.09
C LYS A 52 -13.61 -14.70 -26.33
N THR A 53 -14.26 -15.32 -25.34
CA THR A 53 -15.47 -14.75 -24.71
C THR A 53 -15.20 -13.76 -23.58
N SER A 54 -14.02 -13.79 -22.95
CA SER A 54 -13.68 -12.82 -21.90
C SER A 54 -12.87 -11.66 -22.48
N LYS A 55 -13.55 -10.53 -22.66
CA LYS A 55 -12.96 -9.29 -23.19
C LYS A 55 -12.10 -8.64 -22.10
N CYS A 56 -10.83 -8.34 -22.41
CA CYS A 56 -9.97 -7.53 -21.55
C CYS A 56 -10.63 -6.18 -21.25
N PRO A 57 -10.46 -5.62 -20.03
CA PRO A 57 -10.86 -4.24 -19.76
C PRO A 57 -10.24 -3.30 -20.80
N THR A 58 -10.95 -2.23 -21.14
CA THR A 58 -10.35 -1.22 -22.01
C THR A 58 -9.25 -0.49 -21.24
N LYS A 59 -8.20 -0.04 -21.94
CA LYS A 59 -7.09 0.75 -21.37
C LYS A 59 -7.58 1.94 -20.52
N ALA A 60 -8.64 2.60 -21.02
CA ALA A 60 -9.30 3.69 -20.31
C ALA A 60 -9.89 3.25 -18.96
N TRP A 61 -10.44 2.03 -18.87
CA TRP A 61 -10.99 1.48 -17.62
C TRP A 61 -9.91 1.14 -16.60
N GLU A 62 -8.79 0.61 -17.05
CA GLU A 62 -7.64 0.34 -16.18
C GLU A 62 -7.11 1.63 -15.54
N LEU A 63 -6.90 2.67 -16.34
CA LEU A 63 -6.48 3.98 -15.83
C LEU A 63 -7.56 4.67 -14.99
N SER A 64 -8.83 4.56 -15.40
CA SER A 64 -9.96 5.12 -14.64
C SER A 64 -10.10 4.49 -13.27
N SER A 65 -9.74 3.20 -13.10
CA SER A 65 -9.78 2.54 -11.80
C SER A 65 -8.88 3.24 -10.77
N PHE A 66 -7.71 3.72 -11.18
CA PHE A 66 -6.81 4.48 -10.31
C PHE A 66 -7.36 5.86 -9.99
N ALA A 67 -7.99 6.52 -10.98
CA ALA A 67 -8.59 7.83 -10.78
C ALA A 67 -9.79 7.77 -9.84
N ILE A 68 -10.66 6.77 -10.02
CA ILE A 68 -11.83 6.51 -9.18
C ILE A 68 -11.37 6.21 -7.75
N ASN A 69 -10.41 5.31 -7.57
CA ASN A 69 -9.86 5.00 -6.25
C ASN A 69 -9.33 6.25 -5.53
N ASN A 70 -8.48 7.03 -6.22
CA ASN A 70 -7.92 8.27 -5.69
C ASN A 70 -9.00 9.33 -5.37
N ALA A 71 -10.06 9.42 -6.18
CA ALA A 71 -11.18 10.33 -5.94
C ALA A 71 -11.98 9.91 -4.70
N ILE A 72 -12.30 8.63 -4.55
CA ILE A 72 -13.03 8.10 -3.40
C ILE A 72 -12.22 8.34 -2.12
N VAL A 73 -10.94 7.96 -2.11
CA VAL A 73 -10.06 8.17 -0.95
C VAL A 73 -9.92 9.66 -0.67
N GLY A 74 -9.65 10.50 -1.67
CA GLY A 74 -9.53 11.94 -1.50
C GLY A 74 -10.79 12.60 -0.93
N ILE A 75 -11.99 12.15 -1.32
CA ILE A 75 -13.26 12.67 -0.81
C ILE A 75 -13.54 12.17 0.62
N LEU A 76 -13.30 10.89 0.90
CA LEU A 76 -13.66 10.28 2.19
C LEU A 76 -12.63 10.56 3.29
N THR A 77 -11.35 10.71 2.96
CA THR A 77 -10.28 10.94 3.94
C THR A 77 -10.55 12.15 4.85
N PRO A 78 -10.97 13.34 4.38
CA PRO A 78 -11.31 14.45 5.28
C PRO A 78 -12.42 14.15 6.29
N PHE A 79 -13.35 13.24 5.98
CA PHE A 79 -14.43 12.84 6.89
C PHE A 79 -13.97 11.77 7.86
N LEU A 80 -13.26 10.76 7.36
CA LEU A 80 -12.77 9.63 8.14
C LEU A 80 -11.61 10.00 9.07
N SER A 81 -10.76 10.94 8.65
CA SER A 81 -9.66 11.48 9.46
C SER A 81 -10.13 12.46 10.54
N ARG A 82 -11.44 12.74 10.64
CA ARG A 82 -11.94 13.55 11.75
C ARG A 82 -11.74 12.80 13.04
N ARG A 83 -11.03 13.46 13.97
CA ARG A 83 -10.74 12.93 15.29
C ARG A 83 -11.95 12.40 16.06
N THR A 84 -13.13 13.00 15.89
CA THR A 84 -14.38 12.51 16.49
C THR A 84 -14.73 11.11 16.00
N PHE A 85 -14.56 10.87 14.69
CA PHE A 85 -14.76 9.56 14.08
C PHE A 85 -13.72 8.55 14.56
N ILE A 86 -12.43 8.91 14.56
CA ILE A 86 -11.38 8.02 15.08
C ILE A 86 -11.61 7.66 16.55
N LYS A 87 -11.94 8.62 17.41
CA LYS A 87 -12.25 8.33 18.82
C LYS A 87 -13.42 7.37 18.97
N TRP A 88 -14.42 7.51 18.12
CA TRP A 88 -15.58 6.63 18.08
C TRP A 88 -15.19 5.21 17.63
N VAL A 89 -14.48 5.05 16.51
CA VAL A 89 -14.04 3.75 15.98
C VAL A 89 -13.08 3.04 16.93
N THR A 90 -12.09 3.78 17.47
CA THR A 90 -10.99 3.20 18.26
C THR A 90 -11.30 3.12 19.75
N ARG A 91 -12.55 3.46 20.14
CA ARG A 91 -12.99 3.51 21.55
C ARG A 91 -12.04 4.35 22.42
N SER A 92 -11.57 5.47 21.88
CA SER A 92 -10.60 6.39 22.49
C SER A 92 -9.19 5.82 22.75
N THR A 93 -8.85 4.65 22.21
CA THR A 93 -7.50 4.07 22.33
C THR A 93 -6.49 4.81 21.45
N PHE A 94 -6.93 5.26 20.26
CA PHE A 94 -6.16 6.06 19.31
C PHE A 94 -6.81 7.45 19.11
N GLY A 95 -6.15 8.36 18.41
CA GLY A 95 -6.65 9.73 18.22
C GLY A 95 -6.49 10.66 19.43
N VAL A 96 -5.56 10.37 20.35
CA VAL A 96 -5.16 11.33 21.41
C VAL A 96 -4.22 12.37 20.81
N SER A 97 -4.50 13.66 21.04
CA SER A 97 -3.65 14.75 20.52
C SER A 97 -2.25 14.62 21.10
N GLY A 98 -1.26 14.82 20.23
CA GLY A 98 0.14 14.73 20.64
C GLY A 98 0.59 13.31 20.95
N SER A 99 -0.12 12.28 20.49
CA SER A 99 0.31 10.89 20.62
C SER A 99 1.68 10.69 19.97
N LYS A 100 2.61 10.05 20.70
CA LYS A 100 3.95 9.69 20.19
C LYS A 100 3.93 8.45 19.28
N TRP A 101 2.77 7.81 19.10
CA TRP A 101 2.60 6.59 18.31
C TRP A 101 2.52 6.81 16.80
N TRP A 102 2.39 8.07 16.35
CA TRP A 102 2.20 8.41 14.94
C TRP A 102 3.20 7.75 13.96
N PRO A 103 4.51 7.54 14.29
CA PRO A 103 5.41 6.88 13.34
C PRO A 103 5.09 5.40 13.18
N LEU A 104 4.73 4.71 14.27
CA LEU A 104 4.34 3.30 14.18
C LEU A 104 3.10 3.14 13.31
N VAL A 105 2.14 4.06 13.47
CA VAL A 105 0.92 4.02 12.66
C VAL A 105 1.23 4.31 11.18
N SER A 106 2.19 5.19 10.84
CA SER A 106 2.61 5.36 9.43
C SER A 106 3.19 4.10 8.79
N ILE A 107 3.96 3.33 9.56
CA ILE A 107 4.53 2.05 9.11
C ILE A 107 3.41 1.04 8.92
N LEU A 108 2.48 0.95 9.88
CA LEU A 108 1.31 0.10 9.78
C LEU A 108 0.50 0.40 8.51
N VAL A 109 0.26 1.67 8.21
CA VAL A 109 -0.49 2.07 7.01
C VAL A 109 0.26 1.78 5.72
N ALA A 110 1.58 1.96 5.70
CA ALA A 110 2.39 1.51 4.57
C ALA A 110 2.29 -0.01 4.38
N CYS A 111 2.33 -0.80 5.47
CA CYS A 111 2.15 -2.25 5.42
C CYS A 111 0.75 -2.67 4.92
N ILE A 112 -0.32 -2.01 5.39
CA ILE A 112 -1.70 -2.23 4.92
C ILE A 112 -1.80 -1.99 3.42
N ASN A 113 -1.19 -0.91 2.92
CA ASN A 113 -1.14 -0.59 1.50
C ASN A 113 -0.37 -1.63 0.67
N VAL A 114 0.79 -2.09 1.15
CA VAL A 114 1.55 -3.16 0.49
C VAL A 114 0.77 -4.48 0.50
N PHE A 115 0.07 -4.76 1.60
CA PHE A 115 -0.77 -5.95 1.72
C PHE A 115 -1.98 -5.90 0.78
N ALA A 116 -2.57 -4.73 0.52
CA ALA A 116 -3.59 -4.56 -0.52
C ALA A 116 -3.07 -4.95 -1.91
N ASN A 117 -1.84 -4.51 -2.25
CA ASN A 117 -1.18 -4.93 -3.49
C ASN A 117 -0.94 -6.45 -3.53
N PHE A 118 -0.61 -7.07 -2.39
CA PHE A 118 -0.43 -8.51 -2.28
C PHE A 118 -1.73 -9.28 -2.52
N ILE A 119 -2.85 -8.86 -1.90
CA ILE A 119 -4.17 -9.46 -2.15
C ILE A 119 -4.51 -9.38 -3.63
N ASN A 120 -4.33 -8.21 -4.25
CA ASN A 120 -4.59 -8.04 -5.67
C ASN A 120 -3.71 -8.93 -6.55
N ALA A 121 -2.47 -9.20 -6.13
CA ALA A 121 -1.55 -10.02 -6.90
C ALA A 121 -1.97 -11.49 -6.84
N VAL A 122 -2.45 -11.90 -5.66
CA VAL A 122 -3.06 -13.23 -5.46
C VAL A 122 -4.35 -13.36 -6.27
N LEU A 123 -5.21 -12.33 -6.33
CA LEU A 123 -6.43 -12.33 -7.14
C LEU A 123 -6.12 -12.53 -8.63
N VAL A 124 -5.13 -11.80 -9.15
CA VAL A 124 -4.68 -11.96 -10.54
C VAL A 124 -4.11 -13.37 -10.76
N LYS A 125 -3.24 -13.85 -9.87
CA LYS A 125 -2.59 -15.16 -10.01
C LYS A 125 -3.57 -16.34 -9.92
N ARG A 126 -4.65 -16.19 -9.14
CA ARG A 126 -5.69 -17.23 -8.97
C ARG A 126 -6.75 -17.21 -10.07
N SER A 127 -6.78 -16.18 -10.92
CA SER A 127 -7.73 -16.10 -12.02
C SER A 127 -7.41 -17.18 -13.06
N SER A 128 -8.29 -18.16 -13.21
CA SER A 128 -8.10 -19.30 -14.12
C SER A 128 -7.92 -18.82 -15.56
N GLY A 129 -6.90 -19.34 -16.23
CA GLY A 129 -6.64 -19.00 -17.64
C GLY A 129 -5.81 -17.75 -17.87
N PHE A 130 -5.19 -17.18 -16.83
CA PHE A 130 -4.25 -16.07 -16.97
C PHE A 130 -2.81 -16.50 -16.78
N SER A 131 -1.95 -16.05 -17.69
CA SER A 131 -0.51 -15.94 -17.44
C SER A 131 -0.29 -14.63 -16.69
N ALA A 132 0.44 -14.70 -15.58
CA ALA A 132 0.83 -13.53 -14.79
C ALA A 132 2.23 -13.77 -14.22
N PRO A 133 3.02 -12.70 -13.98
CA PRO A 133 4.32 -12.83 -13.33
C PRO A 133 4.20 -13.37 -11.89
N ASP A 134 5.33 -13.44 -11.19
CA ASP A 134 5.32 -13.75 -9.76
C ASP A 134 4.61 -12.65 -8.96
N ILE A 135 4.10 -13.03 -7.78
CA ILE A 135 3.34 -12.15 -6.90
C ILE A 135 4.20 -10.94 -6.47
N GLY A 136 5.49 -11.13 -6.24
CA GLY A 136 6.41 -10.06 -5.81
C GLY A 136 6.53 -8.97 -6.87
N THR A 137 6.71 -9.37 -8.14
CA THR A 137 6.73 -8.46 -9.29
C THR A 137 5.45 -7.62 -9.38
N LEU A 138 4.27 -8.22 -9.20
CA LEU A 138 3.00 -7.47 -9.20
C LEU A 138 2.87 -6.52 -8.01
N VAL A 139 3.27 -6.96 -6.81
CA VAL A 139 3.22 -6.12 -5.60
C VAL A 139 4.08 -4.87 -5.75
N LEU A 140 5.30 -5.04 -6.25
CA LEU A 140 6.25 -3.95 -6.49
C LEU A 140 5.80 -3.05 -7.65
N LEU A 141 5.26 -3.63 -8.73
CA LEU A 141 4.70 -2.86 -9.83
C LEU A 141 3.57 -1.96 -9.32
N TRP A 142 2.57 -2.49 -8.62
CA TRP A 142 1.48 -1.67 -8.12
C TRP A 142 1.86 -0.78 -6.93
N ALA A 143 3.08 -0.91 -6.40
CA ALA A 143 3.61 0.06 -5.46
C ALA A 143 3.85 1.42 -6.15
N THR A 144 4.11 1.45 -7.47
CA THR A 144 4.35 2.67 -8.26
C THR A 144 3.07 3.43 -8.65
N ARG A 145 1.88 2.91 -8.32
CA ARG A 145 0.59 3.56 -8.66
C ARG A 145 0.55 5.00 -8.14
N PRO A 146 -0.04 5.93 -8.90
CA PRO A 146 -0.23 7.30 -8.44
C PRO A 146 -1.20 7.32 -7.27
N ARG A 147 -0.79 7.95 -6.15
CA ARG A 147 -1.60 8.06 -4.94
C ARG A 147 -1.77 9.52 -4.55
N LEU A 148 -2.98 9.89 -4.15
CA LEU A 148 -3.29 11.22 -3.61
C LEU A 148 -3.16 11.30 -2.08
N GLY A 149 -2.52 10.32 -1.42
CA GLY A 149 -2.34 10.32 0.03
C GLY A 149 -1.72 11.63 0.53
N PHE A 150 -0.75 12.18 -0.22
CA PHE A 150 -0.12 13.46 0.12
C PHE A 150 -1.10 14.66 0.23
N VAL A 151 -2.31 14.61 -0.32
CA VAL A 151 -3.32 15.67 -0.14
C VAL A 151 -3.72 15.82 1.33
N ALA A 152 -3.71 14.73 2.11
CA ALA A 152 -3.94 14.80 3.54
C ALA A 152 -2.90 15.67 4.26
N THR A 153 -1.69 15.81 3.69
CA THR A 153 -0.65 16.70 4.21
C THR A 153 -0.96 18.18 3.96
N ALA A 154 -1.79 18.51 2.96
CA ALA A 154 -2.28 19.87 2.74
C ALA A 154 -3.36 20.26 3.76
N LEU A 155 -4.16 19.28 4.23
CA LEU A 155 -5.18 19.49 5.27
C LEU A 155 -4.59 19.90 6.61
N VAL A 156 -3.28 19.75 6.82
CA VAL A 156 -2.57 20.22 8.02
C VAL A 156 -2.79 21.71 8.28
N GLN A 157 -3.06 22.52 7.24
CA GLN A 157 -3.42 23.94 7.39
C GLN A 157 -4.85 24.15 7.91
N VAL A 158 -5.77 23.31 7.48
CA VAL A 158 -7.19 23.40 7.80
C VAL A 158 -7.38 22.89 9.23
N GLY A 159 -7.67 23.74 10.20
CA GLY A 159 -7.80 23.31 11.60
C GLY A 159 -6.49 23.29 12.39
N LYS A 160 -5.53 24.15 12.03
CA LYS A 160 -4.28 24.40 12.76
C LYS A 160 -4.52 24.60 14.26
N GLU A 161 -5.58 25.32 14.64
CA GLU A 161 -5.91 25.65 16.03
C GLU A 161 -6.18 24.43 16.91
N ALA A 162 -6.84 23.40 16.35
CA ALA A 162 -7.21 22.19 17.07
C ALA A 162 -6.20 21.05 16.91
N SER A 163 -5.04 21.30 16.28
CA SER A 163 -4.00 20.31 15.94
C SER A 163 -4.55 19.04 15.28
N THR A 164 -5.70 19.11 14.63
CA THR A 164 -6.51 17.91 14.34
C THR A 164 -5.87 17.06 13.24
N TYR A 165 -5.25 17.69 12.26
CA TYR A 165 -4.69 17.01 11.09
C TYR A 165 -3.15 16.95 11.07
N ILE A 166 -2.48 17.43 12.12
CA ILE A 166 -1.01 17.46 12.16
C ILE A 166 -0.45 16.03 12.18
N SER A 167 -0.99 15.13 13.01
CA SER A 167 -0.60 13.73 13.05
C SER A 167 -0.86 13.04 11.72
N VAL A 168 -2.03 13.27 11.13
CA VAL A 168 -2.43 12.73 9.83
C VAL A 168 -1.40 13.12 8.76
N GLY A 169 -1.15 14.41 8.56
CA GLY A 169 -0.22 14.83 7.49
C GLY A 169 1.23 14.37 7.71
N VAL A 170 1.70 14.32 8.95
CA VAL A 170 3.06 13.85 9.26
C VAL A 170 3.18 12.34 9.02
N THR A 171 2.16 11.58 9.41
CA THR A 171 2.11 10.16 9.09
C THR A 171 2.03 9.94 7.59
N THR A 172 1.09 10.58 6.89
CA THR A 172 0.88 10.31 5.47
C THR A 172 2.15 10.59 4.67
N LEU A 173 2.92 11.63 5.03
CA LEU A 173 4.22 11.91 4.42
C LEU A 173 5.24 10.77 4.64
N LEU A 174 5.28 10.18 5.84
CA LEU A 174 6.16 9.04 6.14
C LEU A 174 5.68 7.76 5.43
N THR A 175 4.37 7.53 5.36
CA THR A 175 3.77 6.43 4.59
C THR A 175 4.11 6.55 3.10
N GLU A 176 3.96 7.73 2.51
CA GLU A 176 4.33 7.99 1.12
C GLU A 176 5.83 7.75 0.90
N PHE A 177 6.70 8.22 1.80
CA PHE A 177 8.14 7.93 1.71
C PHE A 177 8.43 6.41 1.63
N ILE A 178 7.80 5.61 2.49
CA ILE A 178 7.98 4.14 2.50
C ILE A 178 7.49 3.53 1.17
N LEU A 179 6.30 3.92 0.73
CA LEU A 179 5.69 3.36 -0.48
C LEU A 179 6.45 3.76 -1.76
N GLN A 180 6.91 5.01 -1.84
CA GLN A 180 7.75 5.49 -2.93
C GLN A 180 9.11 4.77 -2.93
N SER A 181 9.67 4.45 -1.76
CA SER A 181 10.90 3.64 -1.66
C SER A 181 10.70 2.24 -2.24
N ILE A 182 9.56 1.59 -1.95
CA ILE A 182 9.24 0.25 -2.46
C ILE A 182 8.99 0.30 -3.98
N GLY A 183 8.22 1.28 -4.46
CA GLY A 183 7.97 1.47 -5.90
C GLY A 183 9.21 1.87 -6.69
N ALA A 184 10.22 2.48 -6.05
CA ALA A 184 11.45 2.91 -6.70
C ALA A 184 12.15 1.78 -7.48
N VAL A 185 12.05 0.54 -7.00
CA VAL A 185 12.65 -0.64 -7.64
C VAL A 185 12.23 -0.75 -9.11
N PHE A 186 10.94 -0.57 -9.41
CA PHE A 186 10.42 -0.65 -10.77
C PHE A 186 10.76 0.57 -11.63
N MET A 187 10.73 1.76 -11.02
CA MET A 187 11.12 2.99 -11.69
C MET A 187 12.60 2.95 -12.12
N PHE A 188 13.49 2.54 -11.21
CA PHE A 188 14.92 2.39 -11.55
C PHE A 188 15.17 1.32 -12.62
N LYS A 189 14.49 0.16 -12.54
CA LYS A 189 14.60 -0.87 -13.59
C LYS A 189 14.18 -0.33 -14.96
N THR A 190 13.12 0.47 -15.01
CA THR A 190 12.65 1.12 -16.24
C THR A 190 13.67 2.14 -16.75
N LEU A 191 14.30 2.93 -15.86
CA LEU A 191 15.34 3.88 -16.24
C LEU A 191 16.58 3.17 -16.80
N ILE A 192 17.05 2.11 -16.13
CA ILE A 192 18.24 1.36 -16.58
C ILE A 192 17.99 0.77 -17.97
N PHE A 193 16.83 0.13 -18.17
CA PHE A 193 16.43 -0.40 -19.46
C PHE A 193 16.43 0.67 -20.57
N PHE A 194 15.91 1.85 -20.26
CA PHE A 194 15.85 2.99 -21.16
C PHE A 194 17.23 3.56 -21.49
N ALA A 195 18.12 3.63 -20.50
CA ALA A 195 19.48 4.14 -20.63
C ALA A 195 20.38 3.20 -21.45
N GLU A 196 20.29 1.89 -21.23
CA GLU A 196 21.10 0.88 -21.94
C GLU A 196 20.81 0.80 -23.44
N ARG A 197 19.64 1.28 -23.89
CA ARG A 197 19.19 1.21 -25.29
C ARG A 197 19.27 2.54 -26.04
N ASP A 198 19.85 3.58 -25.43
CA ASP A 198 19.99 4.93 -26.01
C ASP A 198 18.66 5.56 -26.50
N TYR A 199 17.53 5.14 -25.92
CA TYR A 199 16.19 5.61 -26.30
C TYR A 199 15.92 7.08 -25.90
N LEU A 200 16.86 7.73 -25.22
CA LEU A 200 16.86 9.18 -24.95
C LEU A 200 16.93 10.02 -26.22
N GLN A 201 17.40 9.46 -27.35
CA GLN A 201 17.50 10.19 -28.60
C GLN A 201 16.10 10.36 -29.24
N PRO A 202 15.53 11.58 -29.31
CA PRO A 202 14.15 11.78 -29.77
C PRO A 202 13.89 11.27 -31.19
N LYS A 203 14.93 11.22 -32.02
CA LYS A 203 14.86 10.78 -33.42
C LYS A 203 14.66 9.27 -33.56
N LEU A 204 15.06 8.47 -32.56
CA LEU A 204 15.04 7.01 -32.66
C LEU A 204 13.62 6.43 -32.55
N LEU A 205 12.77 7.07 -31.74
CA LEU A 205 11.41 6.59 -31.48
C LEU A 205 10.36 7.11 -32.48
N GLN A 206 10.66 8.17 -33.25
CA GLN A 206 9.64 8.86 -34.08
C GLN A 206 8.92 7.97 -35.11
N HIS A 207 9.51 6.84 -35.52
CA HIS A 207 8.98 5.97 -36.57
C HIS A 207 8.44 4.63 -36.05
N VAL A 208 8.47 4.40 -34.74
CA VAL A 208 8.05 3.12 -34.14
C VAL A 208 6.59 3.19 -33.69
N SER A 209 5.80 2.17 -34.01
CA SER A 209 4.44 2.01 -33.48
C SER A 209 4.47 1.93 -31.95
N GLY A 210 3.71 2.78 -31.25
CA GLY A 210 3.72 2.85 -29.79
C GLY A 210 4.80 3.76 -29.19
N SER A 211 5.54 4.49 -30.03
CA SER A 211 6.59 5.43 -29.60
C SER A 211 6.12 6.46 -28.58
N TRP A 212 4.90 6.98 -28.72
CA TRP A 212 4.33 7.94 -27.77
C TRP A 212 4.10 7.32 -26.39
N ALA A 213 3.62 6.07 -26.34
CA ALA A 213 3.40 5.36 -25.09
C ALA A 213 4.73 5.04 -24.39
N ALA A 214 5.73 4.58 -25.15
CA ALA A 214 7.09 4.41 -24.66
C ALA A 214 7.67 5.73 -24.16
N LEU A 215 7.51 6.82 -24.91
CA LEU A 215 7.98 8.14 -24.49
C LEU A 215 7.32 8.59 -23.17
N LEU A 216 6.01 8.39 -23.01
CA LEU A 216 5.32 8.69 -21.75
C LEU A 216 5.85 7.85 -20.58
N LEU A 217 6.06 6.55 -20.80
CA LEU A 217 6.58 5.63 -19.80
C LEU A 217 7.96 6.07 -19.30
N TYR A 218 8.87 6.36 -20.24
CA TYR A 218 10.25 6.72 -19.95
C TYR A 218 10.38 8.16 -19.44
N ALA A 219 9.67 9.11 -20.03
CA ALA A 219 9.63 10.49 -19.54
C ALA A 219 9.02 10.55 -18.13
N GLY A 220 7.93 9.83 -17.88
CA GLY A 220 7.33 9.68 -16.54
C GLY A 220 8.33 9.13 -15.53
N THR A 221 9.06 8.07 -15.90
CA THR A 221 10.13 7.51 -15.05
C THR A 221 11.22 8.54 -14.75
N LEU A 222 11.70 9.27 -15.76
CA LEU A 222 12.78 10.25 -15.60
C LEU A 222 12.35 11.43 -14.72
N ILE A 223 11.17 12.00 -14.98
CA ILE A 223 10.59 13.08 -14.17
C ILE A 223 10.39 12.58 -12.73
N TRP A 224 9.92 11.34 -12.56
CA TRP A 224 9.76 10.75 -11.24
C TRP A 224 11.10 10.68 -10.50
N ILE A 225 12.17 10.17 -11.14
CA ILE A 225 13.50 10.08 -10.52
C ILE A 225 14.04 11.46 -10.14
N ILE A 226 13.98 12.45 -11.03
CA ILE A 226 14.43 13.82 -10.73
C ILE A 226 13.65 14.40 -9.56
N SER A 227 12.32 14.27 -9.59
CA SER A 227 11.43 14.81 -8.56
C SER A 227 11.61 14.12 -7.21
N ILE A 228 11.76 12.79 -7.22
CA ILE A 228 11.92 12.02 -6.00
C ILE A 228 13.31 12.24 -5.40
N THR A 229 14.37 12.38 -6.21
CA THR A 229 15.71 12.75 -5.72
C THR A 229 15.65 14.08 -4.98
N PHE A 230 14.94 15.08 -5.53
CA PHE A 230 14.73 16.34 -4.82
C PHE A 230 13.99 16.13 -3.49
N PHE A 231 12.93 15.30 -3.46
CA PHE A 231 12.24 14.93 -2.23
C PHE A 231 13.18 14.25 -1.20
N TYR A 232 13.95 13.24 -1.59
CA TYR A 232 14.86 12.51 -0.71
C TYR A 232 16.08 13.34 -0.24
N VAL A 233 16.59 14.25 -1.06
CA VAL A 233 17.79 15.05 -0.72
C VAL A 233 17.41 16.33 0.03
N TYR A 234 16.29 16.97 -0.33
CA TYR A 234 15.93 18.27 0.24
C TYR A 234 14.87 18.16 1.35
N VAL A 235 13.78 17.45 1.08
CA VAL A 235 12.64 17.39 2.00
C VAL A 235 12.95 16.47 3.17
N ILE A 236 13.42 15.27 2.88
CA ILE A 236 13.62 14.23 3.88
C ILE A 236 14.65 14.62 4.95
N PRO A 237 15.86 15.13 4.66
CA PRO A 237 16.80 15.51 5.71
C PRO A 237 16.29 16.67 6.57
N LYS A 238 15.62 17.65 5.95
CA LYS A 238 14.98 18.77 6.69
C LYS A 238 13.84 18.30 7.58
N PHE A 239 13.09 17.30 7.14
CA PHE A 239 11.95 16.76 7.88
C PHE A 239 12.39 15.74 8.94
N LEU A 240 13.13 14.71 8.54
CA LEU A 240 13.54 13.54 9.33
C LEU A 240 14.71 13.81 10.28
N VAL A 241 15.79 14.43 9.80
CA VAL A 241 17.04 14.60 10.57
C VAL A 241 16.93 15.81 11.49
N ARG A 242 16.59 16.98 10.93
CA ARG A 242 16.58 18.24 11.68
C ARG A 242 15.53 18.27 12.81
N ASN A 243 14.40 17.60 12.64
CA ASN A 243 13.33 17.56 13.65
C ASN A 243 13.40 16.31 14.55
N LYS A 244 14.53 15.59 14.58
CA LYS A 244 14.70 14.35 15.37
C LYS A 244 13.63 13.28 15.11
N VAL A 245 12.90 13.37 13.99
CA VAL A 245 11.82 12.46 13.65
C VAL A 245 12.36 11.04 13.47
N LEU A 246 13.54 10.86 12.86
CA LEU A 246 14.18 9.53 12.76
C LEU A 246 14.40 8.90 14.14
N LEU A 247 14.87 9.69 15.11
CA LEU A 247 15.07 9.21 16.48
C LEU A 247 13.73 8.85 17.14
N LEU A 248 12.69 9.68 16.95
CA LEU A 248 11.34 9.40 17.45
C LEU A 248 10.74 8.15 16.80
N THR A 249 10.92 7.95 15.51
CA THR A 249 10.49 6.76 14.77
C THR A 249 11.22 5.54 15.30
N PHE A 250 12.55 5.59 15.43
CA PHE A 250 13.33 4.49 15.98
C PHE A 250 12.90 4.17 17.42
N GLN A 251 12.70 5.18 18.26
CA GLN A 251 12.22 5.00 19.62
C GLN A 251 10.80 4.43 19.68
N ALA A 252 9.90 4.87 18.79
CA ALA A 252 8.55 4.34 18.68
C ALA A 252 8.55 2.88 18.23
N ILE A 253 9.38 2.52 17.23
CA ILE A 253 9.57 1.14 16.78
C ILE A 253 10.14 0.29 17.91
N TRP A 254 11.18 0.77 18.59
CA TRP A 254 11.80 0.05 19.69
C TRP A 254 10.83 -0.21 20.85
N ASN A 255 10.13 0.84 21.28
CA ASN A 255 9.12 0.73 22.35
C ASN A 255 7.95 -0.16 21.93
N GLY A 256 7.45 -0.01 20.70
CA GLY A 256 6.41 -0.86 20.14
C GLY A 256 6.82 -2.32 20.08
N SER A 257 8.04 -2.61 19.60
CA SER A 257 8.63 -3.95 19.56
C SER A 257 8.75 -4.55 20.96
N LYS A 258 9.21 -3.76 21.95
CA LYS A 258 9.27 -4.20 23.35
C LYS A 258 7.88 -4.56 23.89
N ILE A 259 6.85 -3.74 23.63
CA ILE A 259 5.48 -4.02 24.07
C ILE A 259 4.91 -5.25 23.37
N ALA A 260 5.08 -5.37 22.05
CA ALA A 260 4.63 -6.52 21.28
C ALA A 260 5.30 -7.81 21.77
N SER A 261 6.61 -7.77 22.04
CA SER A 261 7.37 -8.88 22.62
C SER A 261 6.85 -9.25 24.01
N MET A 262 6.58 -8.27 24.88
CA MET A 262 5.98 -8.53 26.20
C MET A 262 4.56 -9.12 26.11
N MET A 263 3.73 -8.65 25.16
CA MET A 263 2.39 -9.20 24.94
C MET A 263 2.45 -10.62 24.38
N MET A 264 3.31 -10.86 23.38
CA MET A 264 3.55 -12.18 22.81
C MET A 264 4.06 -13.15 23.88
N TRP A 265 4.98 -12.71 24.75
CA TRP A 265 5.44 -13.49 25.89
C TRP A 265 4.32 -13.85 26.85
N LYS A 266 3.48 -12.88 27.23
CA LYS A 266 2.30 -13.15 28.08
C LYS A 266 1.35 -14.17 27.44
N TYR A 267 1.14 -14.07 26.12
CA TYR A 267 0.28 -15.00 25.38
C TYR A 267 0.91 -16.40 25.30
N LEU A 268 2.21 -16.51 25.06
CA LEU A 268 2.95 -17.77 25.09
C LEU A 268 2.90 -18.42 26.48
N VAL A 269 3.03 -17.64 27.56
CA VAL A 269 2.88 -18.13 28.94
C VAL A 269 1.44 -18.57 29.23
N LEU A 270 0.43 -17.89 28.69
CA LEU A 270 -0.96 -18.31 28.82
C LEU A 270 -1.21 -19.63 28.08
N LEU A 271 -0.75 -19.75 26.84
CA LEU A 271 -0.84 -20.97 26.05
C LEU A 271 -0.10 -22.13 26.73
N SER A 272 1.09 -21.90 27.28
CA SER A 272 1.83 -22.96 27.98
C SER A 272 1.11 -23.44 29.24
N LYS A 273 0.46 -22.54 30.00
CA LYS A 273 -0.40 -22.93 31.13
C LYS A 273 -1.62 -23.73 30.70
N ILE A 274 -2.29 -23.34 29.61
CA ILE A 274 -3.43 -24.07 29.06
C ILE A 274 -3.00 -25.48 28.64
N ILE A 275 -1.89 -25.59 27.90
CA ILE A 275 -1.33 -26.88 27.48
C ILE A 275 -0.96 -27.72 28.70
N TRP A 276 -0.26 -27.16 29.69
CA TRP A 276 0.12 -27.88 30.91
C TRP A 276 -1.07 -28.41 31.70
N ASN A 277 -2.11 -27.60 31.88
CA ASN A 277 -3.35 -28.00 32.55
C ASN A 277 -4.08 -29.09 31.76
N GLY A 278 -4.14 -28.98 30.44
CA GLY A 278 -4.71 -30.01 29.56
C GLY A 278 -3.96 -31.33 29.67
N THR A 279 -2.62 -31.31 29.62
CA THR A 279 -1.78 -32.50 29.81
C THR A 279 -1.99 -33.13 31.18
N ARG A 280 -2.03 -32.32 32.24
CA ARG A 280 -2.26 -32.81 33.61
C ARG A 280 -3.65 -33.45 33.77
N TYR A 281 -4.67 -32.89 33.12
CA TYR A 281 -6.03 -33.44 33.11
C TYR A 281 -6.07 -34.80 32.40
N VAL A 282 -5.48 -34.90 31.20
CA VAL A 282 -5.43 -36.17 30.43
C VAL A 282 -4.64 -37.24 31.19
N VAL A 283 -3.48 -36.89 31.74
CA VAL A 283 -2.67 -37.82 32.55
C VAL A 283 -3.42 -38.26 33.81
N GLY A 284 -4.10 -37.34 34.51
CA GLY A 284 -4.92 -37.66 35.68
C GLY A 284 -6.06 -38.61 35.34
N MET A 285 -6.75 -38.37 34.22
CA MET A 285 -7.82 -39.24 33.73
C MET A 285 -7.29 -40.63 33.35
N SER A 286 -6.15 -40.70 32.68
CA SER A 286 -5.49 -41.98 32.35
C SER A 286 -5.08 -42.76 33.60
N ILE A 287 -4.53 -42.08 34.62
CA ILE A 287 -4.19 -42.70 35.91
C ILE A 287 -5.45 -43.24 36.60
N GLU A 288 -6.55 -42.49 36.57
CA GLU A 288 -7.79 -42.91 37.23
C GLU A 288 -8.47 -44.07 36.49
N LEU A 289 -8.49 -44.05 35.15
CA LEU A 289 -8.95 -45.20 34.34
C LEU A 289 -8.09 -46.43 34.59
N PHE A 290 -6.76 -46.28 34.63
CA PHE A 290 -5.85 -47.37 34.95
C PHE A 290 -6.08 -47.92 36.35
N ARG A 291 -6.29 -47.04 37.34
CA ARG A 291 -6.60 -47.42 38.72
C ARG A 291 -7.96 -48.13 38.84
N LYS A 292 -8.97 -47.72 38.05
CA LYS A 292 -10.27 -48.40 37.95
C LYS A 292 -10.16 -49.77 37.30
N CYS A 293 -9.34 -49.93 36.26
CA CYS A 293 -9.07 -51.25 35.68
C CYS A 293 -8.35 -52.19 36.66
N LEU A 294 -7.46 -51.65 37.51
CA LEU A 294 -6.74 -52.45 38.51
C LEU A 294 -7.58 -52.79 39.75
N ARG A 295 -8.54 -51.95 40.13
CA ARG A 295 -9.51 -52.27 41.19
C ARG A 295 -10.65 -53.06 40.58
N GLY A 296 -10.46 -54.38 40.52
CA GLY A 296 -11.53 -55.34 40.23
C GLY A 296 -12.85 -54.96 40.91
N GLY A 297 -13.92 -55.06 40.11
CA GLY A 297 -15.22 -54.45 40.38
C GLY A 297 -15.77 -54.72 41.78
N ARG A 298 -16.07 -53.62 42.48
CA ARG A 298 -17.06 -53.63 43.55
C ARG A 298 -18.00 -52.48 43.28
N ASN A 299 -19.23 -52.85 42.90
CA ASN A 299 -20.35 -51.96 42.63
C ASN A 299 -20.69 -51.16 43.90
N PRO A 300 -20.74 -49.82 43.81
CA PRO A 300 -21.54 -49.04 44.73
C PRO A 300 -22.72 -48.45 43.96
N ASP A 301 -23.90 -48.96 44.28
CA ASP A 301 -25.13 -48.19 44.20
C ASP A 301 -24.96 -46.87 44.99
N GLY A 302 -25.65 -45.83 44.54
CA GLY A 302 -25.80 -44.61 45.32
C GLY A 302 -25.67 -43.37 44.46
N GLY A 303 -26.81 -42.89 43.97
CA GLY A 303 -26.93 -41.64 43.24
C GLY A 303 -26.46 -40.44 44.06
N ASN A 304 -26.12 -39.37 43.36
CA ASN A 304 -26.05 -38.04 43.97
C ASN A 304 -26.54 -36.98 42.98
N HIS A 305 -27.41 -36.16 43.55
CA HIS A 305 -28.10 -35.00 43.02
C HIS A 305 -27.10 -33.94 42.53
N LEU A 306 -27.36 -33.38 41.35
CA LEU A 306 -26.50 -32.40 40.69
C LEU A 306 -27.05 -30.99 40.93
N ASP A 307 -26.70 -30.39 42.08
CA ASP A 307 -26.94 -28.97 42.36
C ASP A 307 -25.61 -28.21 42.35
N ILE A 308 -25.23 -27.62 41.21
CA ILE A 308 -24.36 -26.43 41.16
C ILE A 308 -24.75 -25.60 39.94
N ILE A 309 -25.61 -24.61 40.13
CA ILE A 309 -25.57 -23.34 39.38
C ILE A 309 -25.61 -22.23 40.44
N GLY A 310 -24.43 -21.83 40.90
CA GLY A 310 -24.26 -20.67 41.76
C GLY A 310 -24.51 -19.40 40.98
N GLU A 311 -25.49 -18.63 41.42
CA GLU A 311 -25.87 -17.34 40.87
C GLU A 311 -24.72 -16.34 41.02
N ILE A 312 -24.14 -15.91 39.89
CA ILE A 312 -23.06 -14.92 39.85
C ILE A 312 -23.70 -13.53 40.02
N SER A 313 -23.78 -13.08 41.28
CA SER A 313 -24.09 -11.69 41.61
C SER A 313 -22.97 -10.77 41.12
N ALA A 314 -23.21 -10.06 40.02
CA ALA A 314 -22.33 -9.02 39.51
C ALA A 314 -22.25 -7.86 40.51
N GLN A 315 -21.12 -7.72 41.20
CA GLN A 315 -20.86 -6.53 42.00
C GLN A 315 -20.75 -5.30 41.09
N PRO A 316 -21.45 -4.19 41.41
CA PRO A 316 -21.32 -2.94 40.66
C PRO A 316 -19.89 -2.41 40.82
N TYR A 317 -19.18 -2.29 39.70
CA TYR A 317 -17.84 -1.70 39.68
C TYR A 317 -17.88 -0.29 40.29
N PRO A 318 -16.98 0.02 41.24
CA PRO A 318 -16.90 1.36 41.81
C PRO A 318 -16.58 2.34 40.69
N ARG A 319 -17.50 3.29 40.47
CA ARG A 319 -17.35 4.38 39.52
C ARG A 319 -16.19 5.24 40.00
N ALA A 320 -14.99 4.98 39.47
CA ALA A 320 -13.80 5.78 39.76
C ALA A 320 -14.15 7.25 39.48
N LYS A 321 -14.10 8.08 40.52
CA LYS A 321 -14.19 9.54 40.37
C LYS A 321 -12.93 9.96 39.63
N VAL A 322 -12.99 9.96 38.30
CA VAL A 322 -12.00 10.60 37.46
C VAL A 322 -12.10 12.08 37.80
N GLN A 323 -11.18 12.57 38.62
CA GLN A 323 -10.95 14.00 38.76
C GLN A 323 -10.69 14.49 37.35
N ALA A 324 -11.62 15.29 36.82
CA ALA A 324 -11.44 15.96 35.55
C ALA A 324 -10.28 16.94 35.76
N GLU A 325 -9.05 16.51 35.46
CA GLU A 325 -7.93 17.42 35.28
C GLU A 325 -8.41 18.49 34.31
N GLU A 326 -8.38 19.73 34.78
CA GLU A 326 -8.72 20.91 34.02
C GLU A 326 -7.93 20.84 32.71
N TYR A 327 -8.64 20.64 31.60
CA TYR A 327 -8.05 20.42 30.29
C TYR A 327 -7.47 21.77 29.83
N VAL A 328 -6.25 22.08 30.27
CA VAL A 328 -5.52 23.26 29.80
C VAL A 328 -5.40 23.10 28.29
N VAL A 329 -6.17 23.90 27.55
CA VAL A 329 -6.21 23.88 26.08
C VAL A 329 -4.85 24.33 25.59
N LYS A 330 -3.93 23.39 25.45
CA LYS A 330 -2.63 23.63 24.83
C LYS A 330 -2.90 24.09 23.41
N GLY A 331 -2.51 25.32 23.09
CA GLY A 331 -2.51 25.78 21.70
C GLY A 331 -1.66 24.85 20.82
N TRP A 332 -1.88 24.89 19.51
CA TRP A 332 -1.22 24.02 18.52
C TRP A 332 0.31 23.85 18.68
N LYS A 333 1.01 24.88 19.14
CA LYS A 333 2.46 24.83 19.44
C LYS A 333 2.77 23.79 20.53
N GLY A 334 1.94 23.70 21.57
CA GLY A 334 2.08 22.71 22.63
C GLY A 334 1.93 21.27 22.12
N TYR A 335 1.01 21.04 21.18
CA TYR A 335 0.84 19.72 20.56
C TYR A 335 2.02 19.34 19.67
N LEU A 336 2.56 20.29 18.88
CA LEU A 336 3.79 20.05 18.11
C LEU A 336 4.95 19.65 19.03
N VAL A 337 5.17 20.38 20.12
CA VAL A 337 6.21 20.04 21.10
C VAL A 337 5.97 18.66 21.71
N GLN A 338 4.72 18.30 22.02
CA GLN A 338 4.38 16.97 22.54
C GLN A 338 4.67 15.84 21.53
N MET A 339 4.46 16.11 20.24
CA MET A 339 4.84 15.20 19.15
C MET A 339 6.35 15.21 18.83
N GLY A 340 7.12 16.12 19.45
CA GLY A 340 8.54 16.32 19.17
C GLY A 340 8.81 17.08 17.87
N LEU A 341 7.83 17.78 17.33
CA LEU A 341 7.92 18.57 16.11
C LEU A 341 8.08 20.07 16.41
N GLY A 342 8.87 20.77 15.60
CA GLY A 342 9.00 22.23 15.68
C GLY A 342 8.03 22.97 14.76
N GLU A 343 7.80 24.26 15.01
CA GLU A 343 6.99 25.14 14.12
C GLU A 343 7.53 25.17 12.67
N ARG A 344 8.84 25.00 12.49
CA ARG A 344 9.46 24.90 11.16
C ARG A 344 9.05 23.64 10.39
N ALA A 345 8.75 22.53 11.09
CA ALA A 345 8.33 21.29 10.45
C ALA A 345 7.01 21.46 9.69
N PHE A 346 6.09 22.28 10.24
CA PHE A 346 4.82 22.61 9.61
C PHE A 346 4.99 23.27 8.23
N ASN A 347 5.85 24.29 8.15
CA ASN A 347 6.14 24.97 6.88
C ASN A 347 6.83 24.04 5.88
N THR A 348 7.62 23.08 6.37
CA THR A 348 8.21 22.03 5.53
C THR A 348 7.13 21.13 4.93
N VAL A 349 6.18 20.63 5.74
CA VAL A 349 5.08 19.76 5.26
C VAL A 349 4.28 20.41 4.13
N LEU A 350 3.95 21.70 4.27
CA LEU A 350 3.23 22.42 3.22
C LEU A 350 4.02 22.50 1.91
N ARG A 351 5.30 22.88 1.99
CA ARG A 351 6.17 22.94 0.80
C ARG A 351 6.31 21.56 0.16
N THR A 352 6.33 20.51 0.97
CA THR A 352 6.37 19.13 0.50
C THR A 352 5.14 18.75 -0.31
N CYS A 353 3.94 19.25 0.02
CA CYS A 353 2.72 18.98 -0.77
C CYS A 353 2.92 19.36 -2.23
N PHE A 354 3.45 20.56 -2.48
CA PHE A 354 3.73 21.05 -3.83
C PHE A 354 4.83 20.24 -4.53
N VAL A 355 5.86 19.83 -3.79
CA VAL A 355 6.93 18.99 -4.33
C VAL A 355 6.42 17.61 -4.72
N LEU A 356 5.44 17.05 -3.99
CA LEU A 356 4.85 15.74 -4.26
C LEU A 356 3.85 15.71 -5.43
N LEU A 357 3.41 16.89 -5.93
CA LEU A 357 2.62 16.95 -7.16
C LEU A 357 3.40 16.44 -8.37
N LEU A 358 4.69 16.77 -8.47
CA LEU A 358 5.53 16.38 -9.60
C LEU A 358 5.71 14.85 -9.71
N PRO A 359 6.10 14.09 -8.65
CA PRO A 359 6.15 12.64 -8.73
C PRO A 359 4.78 12.02 -8.95
N PHE A 360 3.69 12.63 -8.47
CA PHE A 360 2.33 12.16 -8.75
C PHE A 360 1.98 12.22 -10.24
N TRP A 361 2.23 13.35 -10.89
CA TRP A 361 2.06 13.49 -12.34
C TRP A 361 2.97 12.54 -13.12
N ALA A 362 4.21 12.38 -12.67
CA ALA A 362 5.17 11.47 -13.27
C ALA A 362 4.72 10.00 -13.19
N GLN A 363 4.13 9.58 -12.06
CA GLN A 363 3.53 8.26 -11.90
C GLN A 363 2.33 8.06 -12.85
N TRP A 364 1.51 9.08 -13.07
CA TRP A 364 0.44 9.01 -14.07
C TRP A 364 1.00 8.83 -15.49
N MET A 365 2.01 9.61 -15.87
CA MET A 365 2.66 9.44 -17.17
C MET A 365 3.26 8.04 -17.33
N PHE A 366 3.93 7.54 -16.29
CA PHE A 366 4.44 6.18 -16.24
C PHE A 366 3.34 5.15 -16.50
N TRP A 367 2.21 5.23 -15.79
CA TRP A 367 1.12 4.26 -15.91
C TRP A 367 0.34 4.37 -17.22
N ILE A 368 0.11 5.58 -17.74
CA ILE A 368 -0.49 5.79 -19.05
C ILE A 368 0.41 5.17 -20.13
N GLY A 369 1.70 5.47 -20.09
CA GLY A 369 2.68 4.89 -21.00
C GLY A 369 2.75 3.36 -20.89
N LEU A 370 2.76 2.81 -19.67
CA LEU A 370 2.80 1.37 -19.42
C LEU A 370 1.58 0.66 -20.01
N VAL A 371 0.37 1.11 -19.67
CA VAL A 371 -0.88 0.48 -20.12
C VAL A 371 -1.01 0.60 -21.65
N GLU A 372 -0.68 1.78 -22.21
CA GLU A 372 -0.79 2.00 -23.65
C GLU A 372 0.22 1.14 -24.43
N LEU A 373 1.46 1.06 -23.94
CA LEU A 373 2.56 0.32 -24.58
C LEU A 373 2.37 -1.19 -24.48
N TYR A 374 1.95 -1.71 -23.33
CA TYR A 374 1.70 -3.15 -23.16
C TYR A 374 0.43 -3.60 -23.88
N GLY A 375 -0.59 -2.74 -24.01
CA GLY A 375 -1.85 -3.07 -24.66
C GLY A 375 -2.45 -4.36 -24.11
N ASP A 376 -2.75 -5.32 -24.99
CA ASP A 376 -3.36 -6.61 -24.61
C ASP A 376 -2.43 -7.51 -23.75
N ARG A 377 -1.13 -7.17 -23.63
CA ARG A 377 -0.21 -7.85 -22.71
C ARG A 377 -0.41 -7.44 -21.26
N TYR A 378 -1.13 -6.36 -21.00
CA TYR A 378 -1.53 -5.93 -19.66
C TYR A 378 -3.05 -5.97 -19.60
N CYS A 379 -3.58 -7.16 -19.32
CA CYS A 379 -5.00 -7.42 -19.22
C CYS A 379 -5.29 -7.91 -17.81
N VAL A 380 -5.71 -6.99 -16.93
CA VAL A 380 -5.90 -7.30 -15.52
C VAL A 380 -7.25 -8.01 -15.31
N PRO A 381 -7.28 -9.28 -14.85
CA PRO A 381 -8.55 -9.92 -14.49
C PRO A 381 -9.16 -9.21 -13.30
N VAL A 382 -10.50 -9.23 -13.22
CA VAL A 382 -11.25 -8.75 -12.04
C VAL A 382 -10.87 -7.34 -11.57
N LEU A 383 -10.59 -6.43 -12.50
CA LEU A 383 -10.17 -5.04 -12.23
C LEU A 383 -11.02 -4.33 -11.15
N TRP A 384 -12.34 -4.55 -11.15
CA TRP A 384 -13.24 -3.96 -10.16
C TRP A 384 -12.97 -4.47 -8.74
N GLN A 385 -12.67 -5.78 -8.56
CA GLN A 385 -12.35 -6.35 -7.25
C GLN A 385 -11.07 -5.74 -6.71
N MET A 386 -10.07 -5.58 -7.59
CA MET A 386 -8.81 -4.96 -7.22
C MET A 386 -8.97 -3.51 -6.79
N THR A 387 -9.83 -2.77 -7.51
CA THR A 387 -10.17 -1.38 -7.16
C THR A 387 -10.80 -1.32 -5.78
N VAL A 388 -11.77 -2.21 -5.49
CA VAL A 388 -12.40 -2.29 -4.17
C VAL A 388 -11.38 -2.62 -3.07
N VAL A 389 -10.48 -3.58 -3.30
CA VAL A 389 -9.43 -3.93 -2.34
C VAL A 389 -8.54 -2.71 -2.07
N TRP A 390 -8.08 -2.01 -3.09
CA TRP A 390 -7.28 -0.80 -2.90
C TRP A 390 -8.06 0.26 -2.12
N THR A 391 -9.30 0.56 -2.50
CA THR A 391 -10.12 1.57 -1.84
C THR A 391 -10.34 1.22 -0.37
N VAL A 392 -10.74 -0.01 -0.05
CA VAL A 392 -11.00 -0.43 1.33
C VAL A 392 -9.74 -0.35 2.18
N PHE A 393 -8.61 -0.87 1.70
CA PHE A 393 -7.37 -0.88 2.47
C PHE A 393 -6.75 0.52 2.62
N GLU A 394 -6.87 1.38 1.60
CA GLU A 394 -6.45 2.78 1.68
C GLU A 394 -7.33 3.53 2.71
N LEU A 395 -8.66 3.36 2.69
CA LEU A 395 -9.55 3.97 3.68
C LEU A 395 -9.29 3.46 5.11
N ILE A 396 -9.04 2.16 5.30
CA ILE A 396 -8.65 1.60 6.60
C ILE A 396 -7.35 2.24 7.10
N GLY A 397 -6.40 2.45 6.19
CA GLY A 397 -5.17 3.18 6.47
C GLY A 397 -5.47 4.57 7.05
N GLU A 398 -6.31 5.34 6.37
CA GLU A 398 -6.64 6.71 6.74
C GLU A 398 -7.49 6.83 8.03
N VAL A 399 -8.30 5.82 8.36
CA VAL A 399 -9.09 5.76 9.62
C VAL A 399 -8.22 5.50 10.85
N SER A 400 -7.02 4.96 10.68
CA SER A 400 -6.17 4.51 11.80
C SER A 400 -5.51 5.64 12.61
N PHE A 401 -5.86 6.93 12.40
CA PHE A 401 -5.10 8.10 12.86
C PHE A 401 -5.71 9.01 13.91
#